data_AF-A0A257WYV9-F1
#
_entry.id   AF-A0A257WYV9-F1
#
_cell.length_a   1.000
_cell.length_b   1.000
_cell.length_c   1.000
_cell.angle_alpha   90.00
_cell.angle_beta   90.00
_cell.angle_gamma   90.00
#
_symmetry.space_group_name_H-M   'P 1'
#
loop_
_entity.id
_entity.type
_entity.pdbx_description
1 polymer ?
#
loop_
_entity_poly.entity_id
_entity_poly.type
_entity_poly.pdbx_seq_one_letter_code
_entity_poly.pdbx_strand_id
1 'polypeptide(L)'
;MSTKDQEIAKIQKDWDENPRWKGIKRGYTAADVYRLRGSFPVEYSLARRGAEKLWDLVNNEPFINCLGALTGGQAMQQVKAGVKAIYLSGWQVAADNNSYEAMYPDQSLYPVDSVPTVVSRINNSFKRADEIQHAKGIYEGDKGYIDYFAPIVADAEAGFGGVLNAHELMKAMIRAGAGGVHFEDQLASVKKCGHMGGKVLVPTQEAVQKLIAARLAADVYGVPTLILARTNAEAADLLTSDCDANDKPFVTGERTAEGFYKTNKGLDQAISRGLAYAPYADLIWCETGTPDLAFAKAFADAIHAKFPGKLLAYNCSPSFNWK
;
A
#
# COMPACT_ATOMS: atom_id res chain seq x y z
N MET A 1 24.53 -26.90 -12.33
CA MET A 1 23.16 -26.48 -11.94
C MET A 1 22.37 -26.24 -13.21
N SER A 2 21.09 -26.62 -13.25
CA SER A 2 20.24 -26.26 -14.40
C SER A 2 19.98 -24.74 -14.45
N THR A 3 19.61 -24.19 -15.61
CA THR A 3 19.23 -22.77 -15.74
C THR A 3 18.13 -22.39 -14.75
N LYS A 4 17.19 -23.31 -14.48
CA LYS A 4 16.15 -23.15 -13.46
C LYS A 4 16.76 -22.99 -12.05
N ASP A 5 17.68 -23.86 -11.66
CA ASP A 5 18.27 -23.82 -10.31
C ASP A 5 19.10 -22.55 -10.11
N GLN A 6 19.79 -22.09 -11.15
CA GLN A 6 20.55 -20.83 -11.13
C GLN A 6 19.63 -19.62 -10.90
N GLU A 7 18.48 -19.59 -11.56
CA GLU A 7 17.51 -18.50 -11.44
C GLU A 7 16.82 -18.49 -10.07
N ILE A 8 16.46 -19.68 -9.54
CA ILE A 8 15.93 -19.80 -8.17
C ILE A 8 16.99 -19.34 -7.15
N ALA A 9 18.24 -19.77 -7.32
CA ALA A 9 19.35 -19.35 -6.46
C ALA A 9 19.60 -17.84 -6.53
N LYS A 10 19.43 -17.21 -7.70
CA LYS A 10 19.54 -15.75 -7.86
C LYS A 10 18.47 -15.00 -7.07
N ILE A 11 17.22 -15.45 -7.11
CA ILE A 11 16.12 -14.84 -6.33
C ILE A 11 16.41 -14.99 -4.83
N GLN A 12 16.77 -16.20 -4.39
CA GLN A 12 17.07 -16.47 -2.98
C GLN A 12 18.26 -15.63 -2.49
N LYS A 13 19.34 -15.55 -3.29
CA LYS A 13 20.51 -14.73 -2.98
C LYS A 13 20.16 -13.25 -2.84
N ASP A 14 19.34 -12.70 -3.73
CA ASP A 14 18.87 -11.31 -3.59
C ASP A 14 18.12 -11.12 -2.26
N TRP A 15 17.21 -12.03 -1.89
CA TRP A 15 16.48 -11.94 -0.63
C TRP A 15 17.37 -12.02 0.61
N ASP A 16 18.43 -12.83 0.57
CA ASP A 16 19.33 -13.03 1.70
C ASP A 16 20.36 -11.91 1.86
N GLU A 17 20.85 -11.33 0.75
CA GLU A 17 21.98 -10.38 0.76
C GLU A 17 21.55 -8.91 0.57
N ASN A 18 20.43 -8.63 -0.09
CA ASN A 18 20.02 -7.26 -0.39
C ASN A 18 19.37 -6.60 0.84
N PRO A 19 19.91 -5.48 1.36
CA PRO A 19 19.40 -4.81 2.55
C PRO A 19 17.95 -4.32 2.41
N ARG A 20 17.44 -4.16 1.17
CA ARG A 20 16.02 -3.87 0.89
C ARG A 20 15.06 -4.87 1.54
N TRP A 21 15.49 -6.12 1.73
CA TRP A 21 14.65 -7.21 2.24
C TRP A 21 14.86 -7.52 3.72
N LYS A 22 15.69 -6.75 4.42
CA LYS A 22 15.99 -6.97 5.84
C LYS A 22 14.71 -6.98 6.68
N GLY A 23 14.43 -8.11 7.32
CA GLY A 23 13.27 -8.29 8.20
C GLY A 23 11.94 -8.54 7.47
N ILE A 24 11.95 -8.73 6.15
CA ILE A 24 10.76 -9.06 5.36
C ILE A 24 10.59 -10.58 5.28
N LYS A 25 9.48 -11.09 5.80
CA LYS A 25 9.08 -12.50 5.74
C LYS A 25 8.24 -12.76 4.50
N ARG A 26 8.47 -13.92 3.87
CA ARG A 26 7.69 -14.46 2.77
C ARG A 26 6.99 -15.75 3.21
N GLY A 27 5.74 -15.94 2.78
CA GLY A 27 4.95 -17.15 3.02
C GLY A 27 5.16 -18.25 1.98
N TYR A 28 6.21 -18.14 1.17
CA TYR A 28 6.51 -18.98 0.00
C TYR A 28 8.02 -18.95 -0.27
N THR A 29 8.46 -19.76 -1.23
CA THR A 29 9.88 -19.92 -1.59
C THR A 29 10.25 -19.21 -2.89
N ALA A 30 11.56 -19.01 -3.13
CA ALA A 30 12.06 -18.54 -4.43
C ALA A 30 11.68 -19.48 -5.59
N ALA A 31 11.55 -20.78 -5.32
CA ALA A 31 11.10 -21.76 -6.29
C ALA A 31 9.63 -21.55 -6.72
N ASP A 32 8.77 -21.10 -5.79
CA ASP A 32 7.39 -20.74 -6.11
C ASP A 32 7.32 -19.52 -7.03
N VAL A 33 8.13 -18.50 -6.76
CA VAL A 33 8.24 -17.31 -7.62
C VAL A 33 8.70 -17.69 -9.02
N TYR A 34 9.77 -18.48 -9.15
CA TYR A 34 10.23 -18.98 -10.44
C TYR A 34 9.15 -19.77 -11.18
N ARG A 35 8.40 -20.62 -10.47
CA ARG A 35 7.32 -21.42 -11.04
C ARG A 35 6.18 -20.56 -11.61
N LEU A 36 5.92 -19.38 -11.03
CA LEU A 36 4.80 -18.52 -11.40
C LEU A 36 5.16 -17.37 -12.37
N ARG A 37 6.45 -17.07 -12.58
CA ARG A 37 6.91 -15.92 -13.39
C ARG A 37 6.76 -16.06 -14.90
N GLY A 38 6.45 -17.27 -15.40
CA GLY A 38 6.45 -17.56 -16.83
C GLY A 38 7.87 -17.70 -17.43
N SER A 39 7.95 -17.85 -18.75
CA SER A 39 9.21 -18.12 -19.46
C SER A 39 9.91 -16.88 -20.01
N PHE A 40 9.21 -15.75 -20.12
CA PHE A 40 9.71 -14.53 -20.74
C PHE A 40 9.67 -13.36 -19.74
N PRO A 41 10.81 -12.74 -19.40
CA PRO A 41 10.84 -11.60 -18.50
C PRO A 41 10.27 -10.35 -19.19
N VAL A 42 9.25 -9.74 -18.59
CA VAL A 42 8.69 -8.46 -19.01
C VAL A 42 9.18 -7.39 -18.02
N GLU A 43 9.77 -6.32 -18.55
CA GLU A 43 10.27 -5.22 -17.72
C GLU A 43 9.17 -4.21 -17.35
N TYR A 44 9.22 -3.72 -16.11
CA TYR A 44 8.28 -2.76 -15.54
C TYR A 44 9.02 -1.51 -15.05
N SER A 45 9.68 -0.81 -15.97
CA SER A 45 10.67 0.25 -15.66
C SER A 45 10.16 1.34 -14.73
N LEU A 46 8.92 1.83 -14.93
CA LEU A 46 8.32 2.87 -14.08
C LEU A 46 8.10 2.39 -12.65
N ALA A 47 7.57 1.17 -12.48
CA ALA A 47 7.36 0.61 -11.15
C ALA A 47 8.68 0.32 -10.43
N ARG A 48 9.69 -0.20 -11.15
CA ARG A 48 11.04 -0.42 -10.60
C ARG A 48 11.67 0.89 -10.13
N ARG A 49 11.80 1.88 -11.02
CA ARG A 49 12.38 3.19 -10.69
C ARG A 49 11.60 3.87 -9.57
N GLY A 50 10.26 3.84 -9.63
CA GLY A 50 9.41 4.42 -8.60
C GLY A 50 9.59 3.75 -7.24
N ALA A 51 9.65 2.42 -7.18
CA ALA A 51 9.86 1.69 -5.93
C ALA A 51 11.24 1.94 -5.33
N GLU A 52 12.30 1.92 -6.15
CA GLU A 52 13.68 2.19 -5.72
C GLU A 52 13.80 3.63 -5.20
N LYS A 53 13.30 4.62 -5.96
CA LYS A 53 13.27 6.03 -5.53
C LYS A 53 12.46 6.24 -4.26
N LEU A 54 11.30 5.58 -4.12
CA LEU A 54 10.49 5.67 -2.91
C LEU A 54 11.23 5.08 -1.71
N TRP A 55 11.90 3.94 -1.88
CA TRP A 55 12.73 3.33 -0.84
C TRP A 55 13.85 4.25 -0.38
N ASP A 56 14.55 4.89 -1.31
CA ASP A 56 15.62 5.83 -0.99
C ASP A 56 15.08 7.05 -0.24
N LEU A 57 13.95 7.60 -0.69
CA LEU A 57 13.29 8.75 -0.06
C LEU A 57 12.89 8.46 1.39
N VAL A 58 12.22 7.33 1.67
CA VAL A 58 11.72 7.03 3.02
C VAL A 58 12.83 6.65 4.01
N ASN A 59 14.03 6.31 3.53
CA ASN A 59 15.17 5.98 4.40
C ASN A 59 16.16 7.14 4.59
N ASN A 60 16.19 8.12 3.68
CA ASN A 60 17.20 9.19 3.70
C ASN A 60 16.62 10.59 3.93
N GLU A 61 15.30 10.77 3.87
CA GLU A 61 14.64 12.03 4.23
C GLU A 61 14.02 11.94 5.64
N PRO A 62 13.89 13.05 6.38
CA PRO A 62 13.25 13.05 7.69
C PRO A 62 11.82 12.47 7.66
N PHE A 63 11.08 12.77 6.59
CA PHE A 63 9.78 12.21 6.26
C PHE A 63 9.45 12.54 4.79
N ILE A 64 8.45 11.84 4.23
CA ILE A 64 7.87 12.14 2.92
C ILE A 64 6.40 12.49 3.10
N ASN A 65 6.05 13.73 2.79
CA ASN A 65 4.65 14.16 2.73
C ASN A 65 4.12 14.06 1.30
N CYS A 66 2.85 13.69 1.19
CA CYS A 66 2.14 13.53 -0.07
C CYS A 66 0.81 14.28 -0.03
N LEU A 67 0.23 14.51 -1.21
CA LEU A 67 -1.15 15.00 -1.35
C LEU A 67 -1.90 14.07 -2.30
N GLY A 68 -3.19 13.84 -2.01
CA GLY A 68 -4.05 13.04 -2.88
C GLY A 68 -4.20 13.68 -4.27
N ALA A 69 -3.80 12.98 -5.32
CA ALA A 69 -4.00 13.37 -6.71
C ALA A 69 -4.97 12.41 -7.40
N LEU A 70 -6.07 12.93 -7.96
CA LEU A 70 -7.01 12.16 -8.76
C LEU A 70 -6.84 12.38 -10.26
N THR A 71 -5.98 13.30 -10.70
CA THR A 71 -5.65 13.50 -12.12
C THR A 71 -4.15 13.63 -12.34
N GLY A 72 -3.69 13.32 -13.55
CA GLY A 72 -2.28 13.52 -13.92
C GLY A 72 -1.84 14.98 -13.92
N GLY A 73 -2.75 15.92 -14.21
CA GLY A 73 -2.48 17.35 -14.09
C GLY A 73 -2.20 17.78 -12.65
N GLN A 74 -3.01 17.32 -11.69
CA GLN A 74 -2.77 17.57 -10.27
C GLN A 74 -1.41 17.02 -9.83
N ALA A 75 -1.11 15.76 -10.16
CA ALA A 75 0.17 15.14 -9.81
C ALA A 75 1.37 15.89 -10.40
N MET A 76 1.29 16.29 -11.67
CA MET A 76 2.35 17.08 -12.32
C MET A 76 2.58 18.43 -11.63
N GLN A 77 1.50 19.12 -11.21
CA GLN A 77 1.63 20.38 -10.48
C GLN A 77 2.21 20.18 -9.08
N GLN A 78 1.87 19.08 -8.39
CA GLN A 78 2.48 18.75 -7.09
C GLN A 78 4.00 18.58 -7.23
N VAL A 79 4.48 17.86 -8.24
CA VAL A 79 5.92 17.71 -8.49
C VAL A 79 6.58 19.05 -8.82
N LYS A 80 5.94 19.89 -9.64
CA LYS A 80 6.42 21.26 -9.91
C LYS A 80 6.50 22.13 -8.65
N ALA A 81 5.63 21.89 -7.68
CA ALA A 81 5.63 22.57 -6.39
C ALA A 81 6.68 22.00 -5.41
N GLY A 82 7.41 20.95 -5.78
CA GLY A 82 8.46 20.33 -4.97
C GLY A 82 8.02 19.11 -4.16
N VAL A 83 6.80 18.60 -4.34
CA VAL A 83 6.38 17.34 -3.72
C VAL A 83 7.18 16.17 -4.29
N LYS A 84 7.74 15.34 -3.41
CA LYS A 84 8.66 14.24 -3.78
C LYS A 84 7.96 12.92 -4.11
N ALA A 85 6.70 12.73 -3.69
CA ALA A 85 5.92 11.52 -3.94
C ALA A 85 4.42 11.83 -4.04
N ILE A 86 3.69 11.03 -4.82
CA ILE A 86 2.24 11.20 -5.03
C ILE A 86 1.47 10.17 -4.25
N TYR A 87 0.39 10.60 -3.58
CA TYR A 87 -0.61 9.68 -3.03
C TYR A 87 -1.80 9.60 -3.99
N LEU A 88 -2.22 8.40 -4.33
CA LEU A 88 -3.40 8.15 -5.15
C LEU A 88 -4.48 7.48 -4.29
N SER A 89 -5.48 8.26 -3.89
CA SER A 89 -6.54 7.85 -2.98
C SER A 89 -7.64 7.05 -3.66
N GLY A 90 -8.01 5.90 -3.10
CA GLY A 90 -9.17 5.11 -3.53
C GLY A 90 -10.48 5.87 -3.32
N TRP A 91 -10.60 6.62 -2.21
CA TRP A 91 -11.72 7.52 -1.95
C TRP A 91 -11.91 8.56 -3.07
N GLN A 92 -10.83 9.23 -3.53
CA GLN A 92 -10.95 10.23 -4.61
C GLN A 92 -11.32 9.59 -5.94
N VAL A 93 -10.82 8.37 -6.21
CA VAL A 93 -11.18 7.59 -7.40
C VAL A 93 -12.66 7.18 -7.35
N ALA A 94 -13.14 6.69 -6.20
CA ALA A 94 -14.55 6.38 -5.99
C ALA A 94 -15.44 7.62 -6.22
N ALA A 95 -15.02 8.77 -5.70
CA ALA A 95 -15.81 10.00 -5.80
C ALA A 95 -15.90 10.54 -7.22
N ASP A 96 -14.81 10.56 -8.00
CA ASP A 96 -14.77 11.40 -9.21
C ASP A 96 -13.84 10.91 -10.34
N ASN A 97 -13.21 9.73 -10.24
CA ASN A 97 -12.35 9.25 -11.34
C ASN A 97 -12.21 7.72 -11.42
N ASN A 98 -13.33 7.01 -11.37
CA ASN A 98 -13.36 5.57 -11.57
C ASN A 98 -13.83 5.17 -12.98
N SER A 99 -13.53 3.94 -13.39
CA SER A 99 -13.83 3.40 -14.72
C SER A 99 -15.33 3.12 -14.96
N TYR A 100 -16.17 3.17 -13.91
CA TYR A 100 -17.62 3.13 -14.06
C TYR A 100 -18.22 4.53 -14.30
N GLU A 101 -17.43 5.59 -14.17
CA GLU A 101 -17.82 6.97 -14.48
C GLU A 101 -19.00 7.46 -13.64
N ALA A 102 -19.10 6.99 -12.38
CA ALA A 102 -20.11 7.45 -11.42
C ALA A 102 -19.49 7.94 -10.12
N MET A 103 -20.21 8.82 -9.42
CA MET A 103 -19.83 9.24 -8.08
C MET A 103 -20.23 8.17 -7.05
N TYR A 104 -19.24 7.65 -6.33
CA TYR A 104 -19.46 6.67 -5.26
C TYR A 104 -18.95 7.16 -3.90
N PRO A 105 -19.58 6.71 -2.79
CA PRO A 105 -18.91 6.72 -1.50
C PRO A 105 -17.78 5.70 -1.48
N ASP A 106 -16.90 5.86 -0.49
CA ASP A 106 -15.74 5.01 -0.33
C ASP A 106 -16.07 3.67 0.36
N GLN A 107 -16.61 2.75 -0.44
CA GLN A 107 -17.05 1.41 -0.04
C GLN A 107 -16.66 0.34 -1.08
N SER A 108 -15.54 0.55 -1.80
CA SER A 108 -15.04 -0.37 -2.84
C SER A 108 -16.07 -0.74 -3.92
N LEU A 109 -16.98 0.18 -4.27
CA LEU A 109 -18.06 -0.04 -5.26
C LEU A 109 -17.57 0.02 -6.71
N TYR A 110 -16.48 0.75 -6.95
CA TYR A 110 -15.97 1.00 -8.29
C TYR A 110 -15.24 -0.22 -8.87
N PRO A 111 -15.11 -0.34 -10.21
CA PRO A 111 -14.41 -1.48 -10.81
C PRO A 111 -12.92 -1.48 -10.47
N VAL A 112 -12.38 -2.67 -10.15
CA VAL A 112 -11.01 -2.86 -9.60
C VAL A 112 -9.87 -2.26 -10.43
N ASP A 113 -10.08 -2.03 -11.74
CA ASP A 113 -9.10 -1.44 -12.65
C ASP A 113 -9.01 0.10 -12.56
N SER A 114 -9.89 0.74 -11.80
CA SER A 114 -9.98 2.21 -11.69
C SER A 114 -8.69 2.84 -11.17
N VAL A 115 -8.18 2.40 -10.01
CA VAL A 115 -6.95 2.96 -9.44
C VAL A 115 -5.75 2.69 -10.34
N PRO A 116 -5.50 1.47 -10.85
CA PRO A 116 -4.45 1.22 -11.85
C PRO A 116 -4.54 2.14 -13.08
N THR A 117 -5.75 2.42 -13.56
CA THR A 117 -5.97 3.35 -14.68
C THR A 117 -5.50 4.76 -14.33
N VAL A 118 -5.78 5.25 -13.12
CA VAL A 118 -5.32 6.58 -12.69
C VAL A 118 -3.81 6.62 -12.45
N VAL A 119 -3.20 5.54 -11.93
CA VAL A 119 -1.73 5.42 -11.87
C VAL A 119 -1.11 5.62 -13.26
N SER A 120 -1.64 4.93 -14.28
CA SER A 120 -1.19 5.07 -15.66
C SER A 120 -1.37 6.50 -16.19
N ARG A 121 -2.52 7.15 -15.92
CA ARG A 121 -2.77 8.55 -16.29
C ARG A 121 -1.75 9.52 -15.68
N ILE A 122 -1.39 9.32 -14.42
CA ILE A 122 -0.37 10.13 -13.73
C ILE A 122 1.00 9.93 -14.38
N ASN A 123 1.43 8.67 -14.56
CA ASN A 123 2.72 8.36 -15.18
C ASN A 123 2.82 8.89 -16.63
N ASN A 124 1.74 8.83 -17.41
CA ASN A 124 1.70 9.42 -18.75
C ASN A 124 1.83 10.95 -18.71
N SER A 125 1.29 11.60 -17.69
CA SER A 125 1.42 13.05 -17.51
C SER A 125 2.85 13.44 -17.12
N PHE A 126 3.50 12.66 -16.25
CA PHE A 126 4.92 12.81 -15.94
C PHE A 126 5.81 12.62 -17.16
N LYS A 127 5.56 11.56 -17.93
CA LYS A 127 6.27 11.31 -19.19
C LYS A 127 6.16 12.48 -20.16
N ARG A 128 4.97 13.05 -20.34
CA ARG A 128 4.79 14.22 -21.20
C ARG A 128 5.53 15.45 -20.68
N ALA A 129 5.49 15.69 -19.37
CA ALA A 129 6.18 16.83 -18.77
C ALA A 129 7.72 16.72 -18.91
N ASP A 130 8.25 15.50 -18.72
CA ASP A 130 9.65 15.17 -18.94
C ASP A 130 10.06 15.34 -20.42
N GLU A 131 9.27 14.82 -21.37
CA GLU A 131 9.50 15.01 -22.81
C GLU A 131 9.56 16.50 -23.19
N ILE A 132 8.69 17.34 -22.61
CA ILE A 132 8.70 18.79 -22.84
C ILE A 132 9.96 19.44 -22.27
N GLN A 133 10.39 19.01 -21.08
CA GLN A 133 11.62 19.51 -20.45
C GLN A 133 12.85 19.12 -21.29
N HIS A 134 12.94 17.86 -21.69
CA HIS A 134 14.01 17.35 -22.52
C HIS A 134 14.06 18.03 -23.90
N ALA A 135 12.91 18.29 -24.53
CA ALA A 135 12.82 19.01 -25.80
C ALA A 135 13.29 20.48 -25.72
N LYS A 136 13.29 21.08 -24.53
CA LYS A 136 13.84 22.43 -24.27
C LYS A 136 15.34 22.42 -23.99
N GLY A 137 15.99 21.25 -24.00
CA GLY A 137 17.40 21.11 -23.67
C GLY A 137 17.70 21.38 -22.20
N ILE A 138 16.76 21.08 -21.29
CA ILE A 138 16.96 21.16 -19.84
C ILE A 138 17.24 19.75 -19.34
N TYR A 139 18.45 19.51 -18.85
CA TYR A 139 18.95 18.21 -18.42
C TYR A 139 19.22 18.19 -16.90
N GLU A 140 19.48 17.01 -16.37
CA GLU A 140 19.83 16.85 -14.97
C GLU A 140 21.07 17.71 -14.62
N GLY A 141 20.96 18.52 -13.56
CA GLY A 141 21.98 19.50 -13.16
C GLY A 141 21.72 20.93 -13.66
N ASP A 142 20.88 21.12 -14.67
CA ASP A 142 20.55 22.45 -15.18
C ASP A 142 19.59 23.21 -14.25
N LYS A 143 19.70 24.56 -14.28
CA LYS A 143 18.76 25.43 -13.56
C LYS A 143 17.35 25.23 -14.11
N GLY A 144 16.44 24.80 -13.24
CA GLY A 144 15.04 24.56 -13.60
C GLY A 144 14.73 23.14 -14.04
N TYR A 145 15.70 22.21 -13.94
CA TYR A 145 15.44 20.79 -14.07
C TYR A 145 14.49 20.29 -12.97
N ILE A 146 13.53 19.46 -13.35
CA ILE A 146 12.59 18.78 -12.46
C ILE A 146 12.62 17.29 -12.81
N ASP A 147 12.85 16.43 -11.82
CA ASP A 147 12.59 15.00 -11.97
C ASP A 147 11.08 14.73 -11.83
N TYR A 148 10.38 14.73 -12.97
CA TYR A 148 8.93 14.56 -13.01
C TYR A 148 8.45 13.18 -12.55
N PHE A 149 9.29 12.15 -12.61
CA PHE A 149 8.92 10.78 -12.24
C PHE A 149 8.99 10.61 -10.72
N ALA A 150 8.08 11.26 -10.01
CA ALA A 150 7.86 11.04 -8.59
C ALA A 150 7.18 9.68 -8.37
N PRO A 151 7.58 8.90 -7.35
CA PRO A 151 6.92 7.65 -7.02
C PRO A 151 5.46 7.86 -6.62
N ILE A 152 4.62 6.91 -7.03
CA ILE A 152 3.18 6.90 -6.71
C ILE A 152 2.93 5.82 -5.66
N VAL A 153 2.30 6.20 -4.54
CA VAL A 153 1.74 5.30 -3.53
C VAL A 153 0.23 5.20 -3.77
N ALA A 154 -0.24 4.01 -4.15
CA ALA A 154 -1.62 3.79 -4.59
C ALA A 154 -2.45 2.97 -3.59
N ASP A 155 -3.74 3.32 -3.51
CA ASP A 155 -4.73 2.63 -2.70
C ASP A 155 -5.24 1.35 -3.37
N ALA A 156 -4.99 0.21 -2.73
CA ALA A 156 -5.52 -1.08 -3.18
C ALA A 156 -6.72 -1.56 -2.35
N GLU A 157 -7.32 -0.69 -1.55
CA GLU A 157 -8.47 -1.00 -0.71
C GLU A 157 -8.17 -2.22 0.17
N ALA A 158 -9.16 -3.11 0.35
CA ALA A 158 -8.97 -4.45 0.90
C ALA A 158 -8.71 -5.51 -0.20
N GLY A 159 -8.30 -5.11 -1.41
CA GLY A 159 -7.99 -6.02 -2.52
C GLY A 159 -9.18 -6.56 -3.31
N PHE A 160 -10.38 -5.96 -3.19
CA PHE A 160 -11.58 -6.29 -3.98
C PHE A 160 -12.01 -7.76 -3.93
N GLY A 161 -11.76 -8.45 -2.82
CA GLY A 161 -12.17 -9.83 -2.62
C GLY A 161 -11.15 -10.66 -1.84
N GLY A 162 -10.81 -11.83 -2.38
CA GLY A 162 -9.87 -12.77 -1.78
C GLY A 162 -8.41 -12.54 -2.20
N VAL A 163 -7.55 -13.52 -1.89
CA VAL A 163 -6.11 -13.44 -2.17
C VAL A 163 -5.77 -13.33 -3.66
N LEU A 164 -6.57 -13.95 -4.54
CA LEU A 164 -6.36 -13.86 -5.99
C LEU A 164 -6.71 -12.47 -6.54
N ASN A 165 -7.75 -11.83 -6.01
CA ASN A 165 -8.09 -10.45 -6.36
C ASN A 165 -6.98 -9.49 -5.94
N ALA A 166 -6.47 -9.63 -4.71
CA ALA A 166 -5.33 -8.84 -4.21
C ALA A 166 -4.06 -9.05 -5.06
N HIS A 167 -3.78 -10.30 -5.47
CA HIS A 167 -2.66 -10.63 -6.34
C HIS A 167 -2.77 -9.96 -7.71
N GLU A 168 -3.93 -10.06 -8.38
CA GLU A 168 -4.15 -9.42 -9.68
C GLU A 168 -4.15 -7.89 -9.60
N LEU A 169 -4.72 -7.31 -8.53
CA LEU A 169 -4.67 -5.87 -8.33
C LEU A 169 -3.24 -5.37 -8.15
N MET A 170 -2.42 -6.05 -7.34
CA MET A 170 -1.01 -5.69 -7.19
C MET A 170 -0.26 -5.77 -8.51
N LYS A 171 -0.49 -6.82 -9.33
CA LYS A 171 0.05 -6.90 -10.69
C LYS A 171 -0.39 -5.70 -11.54
N ALA A 172 -1.67 -5.34 -11.51
CA ALA A 172 -2.20 -4.20 -12.26
C ALA A 172 -1.55 -2.87 -11.82
N MET A 173 -1.34 -2.66 -10.51
CA MET A 173 -0.63 -1.49 -9.98
C MET A 173 0.82 -1.42 -10.49
N ILE A 174 1.55 -2.55 -10.49
CA ILE A 174 2.93 -2.61 -11.00
C ILE A 174 2.96 -2.35 -12.51
N ARG A 175 2.04 -2.94 -13.29
CA ARG A 175 1.92 -2.68 -14.73
C ARG A 175 1.69 -1.20 -15.03
N ALA A 176 0.91 -0.53 -14.19
CA ALA A 176 0.62 0.89 -14.32
C ALA A 176 1.77 1.80 -13.86
N GLY A 177 2.76 1.27 -13.13
CA GLY A 177 3.94 1.99 -12.67
C GLY A 177 3.85 2.55 -11.25
N ALA A 178 3.10 1.91 -10.34
CA ALA A 178 3.09 2.29 -8.93
C ALA A 178 4.40 1.91 -8.23
N GLY A 179 4.92 2.81 -7.38
CA GLY A 179 6.13 2.58 -6.58
C GLY A 179 5.83 1.98 -5.19
N GLY A 180 4.64 2.26 -4.65
CA GLY A 180 4.13 1.66 -3.43
C GLY A 180 2.63 1.40 -3.50
N VAL A 181 2.15 0.42 -2.75
CA VAL A 181 0.74 0.03 -2.70
C VAL A 181 0.36 -0.28 -1.25
N HIS A 182 -0.80 0.21 -0.80
CA HIS A 182 -1.32 -0.13 0.52
C HIS A 182 -2.55 -1.02 0.44
N PHE A 183 -2.63 -2.00 1.35
CA PHE A 183 -3.80 -2.85 1.56
C PHE A 183 -4.30 -2.68 2.99
N GLU A 184 -5.62 -2.72 3.17
CA GLU A 184 -6.23 -2.64 4.50
C GLU A 184 -6.94 -3.92 4.96
N ASP A 185 -7.17 -4.01 6.26
CA ASP A 185 -7.73 -5.17 6.97
C ASP A 185 -9.26 -5.13 7.16
N GLN A 186 -9.98 -4.31 6.40
CA GLN A 186 -11.44 -4.33 6.36
C GLN A 186 -11.96 -5.43 5.43
N LEU A 187 -13.21 -5.86 5.65
CA LEU A 187 -13.93 -6.73 4.71
C LEU A 187 -14.33 -5.93 3.47
N ALA A 188 -13.81 -6.33 2.30
CA ALA A 188 -13.98 -5.61 1.03
C ALA A 188 -15.44 -5.32 0.64
N SER A 189 -16.37 -6.24 0.89
CA SER A 189 -17.78 -6.11 0.48
C SER A 189 -18.61 -5.19 1.37
N VAL A 190 -18.10 -4.82 2.55
CA VAL A 190 -18.70 -3.84 3.47
C VAL A 190 -17.67 -2.81 3.90
N LYS A 191 -16.69 -2.57 3.02
CA LYS A 191 -15.60 -1.62 3.24
C LYS A 191 -16.18 -0.24 3.48
N LYS A 192 -15.52 0.52 4.35
CA LYS A 192 -15.85 1.92 4.60
C LYS A 192 -14.59 2.76 4.69
N CYS A 193 -14.67 4.02 4.29
CA CYS A 193 -13.65 5.02 4.62
C CYS A 193 -13.28 4.95 6.11
N GLY A 194 -11.99 5.12 6.41
CA GLY A 194 -11.45 4.98 7.75
C GLY A 194 -12.13 5.82 8.83
N HIS A 195 -12.76 6.93 8.46
CA HIS A 195 -13.44 7.85 9.36
C HIS A 195 -14.94 7.54 9.54
N MET A 196 -15.49 6.56 8.84
CA MET A 196 -16.90 6.16 8.93
C MET A 196 -17.11 5.05 9.98
N GLY A 197 -18.28 5.05 10.62
CA GLY A 197 -18.68 4.01 11.59
C GLY A 197 -19.12 2.70 10.93
N GLY A 198 -19.09 1.61 11.72
CA GLY A 198 -19.53 0.27 11.27
C GLY A 198 -18.59 -0.37 10.26
N LYS A 199 -17.28 -0.13 10.40
CA LYS A 199 -16.21 -0.86 9.70
C LYS A 199 -16.14 -2.28 10.27
N VAL A 200 -15.90 -3.26 9.41
CA VAL A 200 -15.78 -4.66 9.80
C VAL A 200 -14.39 -5.16 9.43
N LEU A 201 -13.61 -5.58 10.41
CA LEU A 201 -12.30 -6.19 10.21
C LEU A 201 -12.43 -7.62 9.72
N VAL A 202 -11.46 -8.09 8.94
CA VAL A 202 -11.21 -9.52 8.73
C VAL A 202 -10.24 -10.07 9.79
N PRO A 203 -10.19 -11.39 10.01
CA PRO A 203 -9.17 -12.02 10.84
C PRO A 203 -7.75 -11.58 10.47
N THR A 204 -6.88 -11.48 11.47
CA THR A 204 -5.48 -11.10 11.30
C THR A 204 -4.80 -11.93 10.21
N GLN A 205 -4.99 -13.24 10.22
CA GLN A 205 -4.47 -14.16 9.22
C GLN A 205 -4.94 -13.84 7.79
N GLU A 206 -6.18 -13.41 7.59
CA GLU A 206 -6.68 -13.07 6.25
C GLU A 206 -6.03 -11.80 5.69
N ALA A 207 -5.85 -10.78 6.54
CA ALA A 207 -5.12 -9.58 6.17
C ALA A 207 -3.64 -9.91 5.84
N VAL A 208 -2.99 -10.76 6.64
CA VAL A 208 -1.63 -11.26 6.36
C VAL A 208 -1.57 -12.01 5.03
N GLN A 209 -2.56 -12.86 4.72
CA GLN A 209 -2.61 -13.56 3.43
C GLN A 209 -2.71 -12.59 2.23
N LYS A 210 -3.41 -11.46 2.37
CA LYS A 210 -3.42 -10.42 1.32
C LYS A 210 -2.06 -9.75 1.14
N LEU A 211 -1.34 -9.45 2.23
CA LEU A 211 0.02 -8.90 2.16
C LEU A 211 1.00 -9.89 1.50
N ILE A 212 0.88 -11.19 1.82
CA ILE A 212 1.65 -12.26 1.18
C ILE A 212 1.33 -12.35 -0.32
N ALA A 213 0.05 -12.30 -0.70
CA ALA A 213 -0.38 -12.33 -2.10
C ALA A 213 0.14 -11.12 -2.90
N ALA A 214 0.13 -9.93 -2.30
CA ALA A 214 0.71 -8.72 -2.88
C ALA A 214 2.24 -8.83 -3.02
N ARG A 215 2.96 -9.31 -2.01
CA ARG A 215 4.41 -9.53 -2.13
C ARG A 215 4.73 -10.56 -3.21
N LEU A 216 3.92 -11.62 -3.31
CA LEU A 216 4.11 -12.65 -4.34
C LEU A 216 3.96 -12.06 -5.74
N ALA A 217 2.96 -11.18 -5.95
CA ALA A 217 2.80 -10.47 -7.21
C ALA A 217 4.04 -9.61 -7.55
N ALA A 218 4.57 -8.87 -6.58
CA ALA A 218 5.76 -8.05 -6.75
C ALA A 218 7.01 -8.88 -7.08
N ASP A 219 7.24 -9.98 -6.35
CA ASP A 219 8.37 -10.88 -6.57
C ASP A 219 8.26 -11.59 -7.94
N VAL A 220 7.05 -12.03 -8.35
CA VAL A 220 6.80 -12.63 -9.68
C VAL A 220 7.07 -11.62 -10.80
N TYR A 221 6.76 -10.34 -10.58
CA TYR A 221 7.03 -9.26 -11.52
C TYR A 221 8.47 -8.75 -11.43
N GLY A 222 9.24 -9.21 -10.45
CA GLY A 222 10.63 -8.83 -10.23
C GLY A 222 10.82 -7.36 -9.83
N VAL A 223 9.82 -6.72 -9.22
CA VAL A 223 9.84 -5.29 -8.86
C VAL A 223 9.85 -5.12 -7.33
N PRO A 224 10.72 -4.27 -6.74
CA PRO A 224 10.82 -4.10 -5.29
C PRO A 224 9.75 -3.17 -4.69
N THR A 225 8.52 -3.22 -5.22
CA THR A 225 7.40 -2.34 -4.83
C THR A 225 7.21 -2.30 -3.32
N LEU A 226 7.03 -1.09 -2.77
CA LEU A 226 6.79 -0.95 -1.34
C LEU A 226 5.36 -1.38 -1.00
N ILE A 227 5.21 -2.24 0.00
CA ILE A 227 3.92 -2.71 0.49
C ILE A 227 3.65 -2.07 1.83
N LEU A 228 2.51 -1.39 1.96
CA LEU A 228 2.07 -0.78 3.20
C LEU A 228 0.89 -1.58 3.76
N ALA A 229 0.95 -1.97 5.03
CA ALA A 229 -0.17 -2.60 5.71
C ALA A 229 -0.92 -1.56 6.55
N ARG A 230 -2.16 -1.29 6.16
CA ARG A 230 -3.09 -0.42 6.89
C ARG A 230 -3.95 -1.26 7.83
N THR A 231 -4.06 -0.83 9.08
CA THR A 231 -5.08 -1.33 10.01
C THR A 231 -6.13 -0.26 10.29
N ASN A 232 -7.39 -0.69 10.39
CA ASN A 232 -8.52 0.16 10.77
C ASN A 232 -9.04 -0.13 12.19
N ALA A 233 -8.30 -0.93 12.97
CA ALA A 233 -8.71 -1.43 14.29
C ALA A 233 -8.79 -0.37 15.40
N GLU A 234 -8.30 0.85 15.18
CA GLU A 234 -8.50 1.96 16.11
C GLU A 234 -9.99 2.30 16.25
N ALA A 235 -10.73 2.32 15.15
CA ALA A 235 -12.15 2.69 15.14
C ALA A 235 -13.12 1.56 14.75
N ALA A 236 -12.64 0.44 14.21
CA ALA A 236 -13.48 -0.70 13.84
C ALA A 236 -13.79 -1.60 15.06
N ASP A 237 -15.07 -1.72 15.41
CA ASP A 237 -15.57 -2.53 16.54
C ASP A 237 -16.33 -3.79 16.09
N LEU A 238 -16.14 -4.21 14.84
CA LEU A 238 -16.70 -5.44 14.28
C LEU A 238 -15.60 -6.28 13.63
N LEU A 239 -15.73 -7.61 13.73
CA LEU A 239 -14.84 -8.61 13.15
C LEU A 239 -15.66 -9.73 12.50
N THR A 240 -15.28 -10.18 11.30
CA THR A 240 -16.05 -11.21 10.59
C THR A 240 -16.03 -12.58 11.28
N SER A 241 -14.92 -12.95 11.92
CA SER A 241 -14.75 -14.26 12.56
C SER A 241 -13.72 -14.21 13.70
N ASP A 242 -13.94 -14.99 14.75
CA ASP A 242 -13.04 -15.21 15.89
C ASP A 242 -12.06 -16.39 15.69
N CYS A 243 -11.87 -16.82 14.44
CA CYS A 243 -11.06 -17.99 14.10
C CYS A 243 -9.57 -17.82 14.39
N ASP A 244 -9.07 -16.59 14.42
CA ASP A 244 -7.65 -16.27 14.66
C ASP A 244 -7.39 -15.98 16.14
N ALA A 245 -6.42 -16.68 16.72
CA ALA A 245 -6.03 -16.50 18.12
C ALA A 245 -5.50 -15.09 18.43
N ASN A 246 -4.92 -14.38 17.46
CA ASN A 246 -4.45 -13.00 17.63
C ASN A 246 -5.61 -12.01 17.92
N ASP A 247 -6.81 -12.34 17.44
CA ASP A 247 -7.98 -11.47 17.54
C ASP A 247 -8.84 -11.75 18.77
N LYS A 248 -8.80 -12.98 19.29
CA LYS A 248 -9.60 -13.43 20.45
C LYS A 248 -9.53 -12.49 21.67
N PRO A 249 -8.38 -11.90 22.05
CA PRO A 249 -8.34 -10.98 23.19
C PRO A 249 -9.25 -9.75 23.06
N PHE A 250 -9.64 -9.39 21.84
CA PHE A 250 -10.45 -8.21 21.56
C PHE A 250 -11.93 -8.55 21.37
N VAL A 251 -12.30 -9.81 21.20
CA VAL A 251 -13.71 -10.21 20.98
C VAL A 251 -14.50 -10.11 22.29
N THR A 252 -15.64 -9.42 22.27
CA THR A 252 -16.45 -9.18 23.48
C THR A 252 -17.38 -10.34 23.84
N GLY A 253 -17.59 -11.27 22.90
CA GLY A 253 -18.59 -12.35 22.99
C GLY A 253 -19.96 -11.99 22.42
N GLU A 254 -20.22 -10.70 22.13
CA GLU A 254 -21.46 -10.27 21.47
C GLU A 254 -21.39 -10.43 19.95
N ARG A 255 -22.55 -10.64 19.32
CA ARG A 255 -22.69 -10.75 17.86
C ARG A 255 -23.77 -9.84 17.29
N THR A 256 -23.62 -9.45 16.03
CA THR A 256 -24.65 -8.73 15.25
C THR A 256 -25.61 -9.70 14.56
N ALA A 257 -26.68 -9.18 13.96
CA ALA A 257 -27.67 -9.99 13.23
C ALA A 257 -27.08 -10.67 11.98
N GLU A 258 -26.14 -10.01 11.30
CA GLU A 258 -25.36 -10.55 10.19
C GLU A 258 -24.34 -11.60 10.66
N GLY A 259 -24.10 -11.67 11.97
CA GLY A 259 -23.20 -12.63 12.58
C GLY A 259 -21.77 -12.13 12.79
N PHE A 260 -21.50 -10.84 12.66
CA PHE A 260 -20.18 -10.31 13.01
C PHE A 260 -19.98 -10.33 14.52
N TYR A 261 -18.74 -10.50 14.96
CA TYR A 261 -18.35 -10.39 16.35
C TYR A 261 -18.08 -8.93 16.69
N LYS A 262 -18.54 -8.46 17.85
CA LYS A 262 -18.12 -7.16 18.36
C LYS A 262 -16.73 -7.25 18.97
N THR A 263 -15.92 -6.20 18.78
CA THR A 263 -14.56 -6.11 19.32
C THR A 263 -14.30 -4.83 20.10
N ASN A 264 -13.38 -4.92 21.06
CA ASN A 264 -12.81 -3.78 21.77
C ASN A 264 -11.82 -3.05 20.84
N LYS A 265 -12.33 -2.08 20.08
CA LYS A 265 -11.54 -1.18 19.23
C LYS A 265 -10.60 -0.28 20.03
N GLY A 266 -9.57 0.23 19.36
CA GLY A 266 -8.68 1.25 19.92
C GLY A 266 -7.20 0.92 19.72
N LEU A 267 -6.36 1.57 20.53
CA LEU A 267 -4.90 1.49 20.42
C LEU A 267 -4.38 0.05 20.54
N ASP A 268 -4.85 -0.72 21.52
CA ASP A 268 -4.33 -2.07 21.77
C ASP A 268 -4.64 -3.02 20.60
N GLN A 269 -5.84 -2.92 20.03
CA GLN A 269 -6.21 -3.72 18.86
C GLN A 269 -5.39 -3.29 17.63
N ALA A 270 -5.22 -1.98 17.41
CA ALA A 270 -4.37 -1.46 16.36
C ALA A 270 -2.91 -1.91 16.49
N ILE A 271 -2.33 -1.87 17.69
CA ILE A 271 -0.97 -2.37 17.97
C ILE A 271 -0.88 -3.86 17.65
N SER A 272 -1.84 -4.67 18.10
CA SER A 272 -1.87 -6.11 17.80
C SER A 272 -1.83 -6.39 16.29
N ARG A 273 -2.67 -5.68 15.52
CA ARG A 273 -2.69 -5.77 14.05
C ARG A 273 -1.36 -5.33 13.44
N GLY A 274 -0.85 -4.16 13.82
CA GLY A 274 0.43 -3.63 13.31
C GLY A 274 1.61 -4.57 13.58
N LEU A 275 1.68 -5.18 14.76
CA LEU A 275 2.72 -6.16 15.11
C LEU A 275 2.62 -7.43 14.26
N ALA A 276 1.41 -7.92 14.00
CA ALA A 276 1.19 -9.08 13.14
C ALA A 276 1.54 -8.81 11.67
N TYR A 277 1.37 -7.57 11.20
CA TYR A 277 1.62 -7.17 9.81
C TYR A 277 3.08 -6.77 9.55
N ALA A 278 3.80 -6.30 10.58
CA ALA A 278 5.19 -5.83 10.47
C ALA A 278 6.16 -6.77 9.74
N PRO A 279 6.10 -8.10 9.89
CA PRO A 279 6.98 -8.99 9.12
C PRO A 279 6.70 -9.00 7.61
N TYR A 280 5.50 -8.63 7.16
CA TYR A 280 5.04 -8.84 5.78
C TYR A 280 4.91 -7.56 4.95
N ALA A 281 4.97 -6.39 5.59
CA ALA A 281 4.89 -5.09 4.93
C ALA A 281 6.18 -4.28 5.12
N ASP A 282 6.45 -3.33 4.23
CA ASP A 282 7.58 -2.40 4.36
C ASP A 282 7.25 -1.28 5.35
N LEU A 283 6.03 -0.75 5.30
CA LEU A 283 5.50 0.23 6.26
C LEU A 283 4.22 -0.25 6.92
N ILE A 284 3.96 0.26 8.12
CA ILE A 284 2.71 0.06 8.86
C ILE A 284 1.97 1.37 9.01
N TRP A 285 0.66 1.34 8.81
CA TRP A 285 -0.24 2.49 8.94
C TRP A 285 -1.40 2.13 9.85
N CYS A 286 -1.55 2.86 10.95
CA CYS A 286 -2.79 2.86 11.72
C CYS A 286 -3.67 4.00 11.22
N GLU A 287 -4.84 3.68 10.67
CA GLU A 287 -5.85 4.71 10.43
C GLU A 287 -6.34 5.26 11.78
N THR A 288 -6.49 6.58 11.90
CA THR A 288 -6.95 7.23 13.13
C THR A 288 -8.21 8.07 12.90
N GLY A 289 -9.15 8.08 13.85
CA GLY A 289 -10.34 8.93 13.81
C GLY A 289 -10.09 10.40 14.17
N THR A 290 -8.99 10.70 14.86
CA THR A 290 -8.58 12.06 15.24
C THR A 290 -7.06 12.23 15.14
N PRO A 291 -6.56 13.46 14.90
CA PRO A 291 -5.13 13.72 14.90
C PRO A 291 -4.63 13.87 16.34
N ASP A 292 -3.95 12.85 16.85
CA ASP A 292 -3.38 12.84 18.21
C ASP A 292 -1.93 12.34 18.21
N LEU A 293 -1.01 13.22 18.59
CA LEU A 293 0.42 12.91 18.69
C LEU A 293 0.73 11.93 19.83
N ALA A 294 -0.05 11.94 20.92
CA ALA A 294 0.14 11.00 22.01
C ALA A 294 -0.22 9.57 21.57
N PHE A 295 -1.37 9.42 20.89
CA PHE A 295 -1.74 8.16 20.25
C PHE A 295 -0.69 7.71 19.22
N ALA A 296 -0.28 8.60 18.30
CA ALA A 296 0.70 8.28 17.27
C ALA A 296 2.04 7.82 17.87
N LYS A 297 2.50 8.49 18.93
CA LYS A 297 3.71 8.09 19.67
C LYS A 297 3.54 6.73 20.34
N ALA A 298 2.42 6.48 21.01
CA ALA A 298 2.20 5.21 21.70
C ALA A 298 2.15 4.02 20.70
N PHE A 299 1.49 4.21 19.55
CA PHE A 299 1.50 3.22 18.48
C PHE A 299 2.91 2.99 17.94
N ALA A 300 3.65 4.06 17.63
CA ALA A 300 5.02 3.96 17.12
C ALA A 300 5.96 3.25 18.09
N ASP A 301 5.95 3.65 19.37
CA ASP A 301 6.78 3.05 20.43
C ASP A 301 6.49 1.55 20.57
N ALA A 302 5.21 1.15 20.51
CA ALA A 302 4.81 -0.26 20.62
C ALA A 302 5.28 -1.10 19.41
N ILE A 303 5.18 -0.57 18.19
CA ILE A 303 5.72 -1.24 16.99
C ILE A 303 7.25 -1.33 17.09
N HIS A 304 7.92 -0.23 17.42
CA HIS A 304 9.39 -0.16 17.49
C HIS A 304 9.99 -0.99 18.62
N ALA A 305 9.24 -1.24 19.70
CA ALA A 305 9.66 -2.16 20.76
C ALA A 305 9.87 -3.60 20.27
N LYS A 306 9.18 -4.02 19.19
CA LYS A 306 9.32 -5.34 18.57
C LYS A 306 10.07 -5.31 17.23
N PHE A 307 9.91 -4.22 16.49
CA PHE A 307 10.52 -3.99 15.18
C PHE A 307 11.23 -2.63 15.16
N PRO A 308 12.42 -2.51 15.77
CA PRO A 308 13.13 -1.24 15.84
C PRO A 308 13.39 -0.64 14.45
N GLY A 309 13.07 0.64 14.28
CA GLY A 309 13.24 1.33 13.01
C GLY A 309 12.24 0.95 11.91
N LYS A 310 11.16 0.23 12.25
CA LYS A 310 10.09 -0.06 11.28
C LYS A 310 9.51 1.24 10.73
N LEU A 311 9.49 1.39 9.41
CA LEU A 311 8.89 2.54 8.76
C LEU A 311 7.38 2.57 9.04
N LEU A 312 6.85 3.76 9.32
CA LEU A 312 5.44 3.98 9.60
C LEU A 312 4.88 5.00 8.61
N ALA A 313 3.58 4.92 8.33
CA ALA A 313 2.84 5.91 7.57
C ALA A 313 1.67 6.44 8.41
N TYR A 314 1.31 7.70 8.18
CA TYR A 314 0.28 8.41 8.94
C TYR A 314 -0.56 9.26 7.98
N ASN A 315 -1.89 9.22 8.13
CA ASN A 315 -2.80 10.02 7.33
C ASN A 315 -3.22 11.30 8.08
N CYS A 316 -2.82 12.45 7.56
CA CYS A 316 -3.35 13.74 7.99
C CYS A 316 -4.71 13.97 7.30
N SER A 317 -5.77 13.38 7.86
CA SER A 317 -7.08 13.37 7.20
C SER A 317 -7.69 14.77 7.05
N PRO A 318 -8.25 15.10 5.87
CA PRO A 318 -9.04 16.32 5.70
C PRO A 318 -10.41 16.25 6.39
N SER A 319 -10.84 15.07 6.87
CA SER A 319 -12.10 14.94 7.61
C SER A 319 -11.99 15.40 9.06
N PHE A 320 -10.79 15.65 9.57
CA PHE A 320 -10.59 16.21 10.90
C PHE A 320 -10.91 17.71 10.89
N ASN A 321 -11.52 18.19 11.97
CA ASN A 321 -11.54 19.63 12.23
C ASN A 321 -10.23 20.02 12.92
N TRP A 322 -9.27 20.56 12.17
CA TRP A 322 -7.91 20.86 12.65
C TRP A 322 -7.80 22.13 13.51
N LYS A 323 -8.80 23.02 13.48
CA LYS A 323 -8.87 24.25 14.29
C LYS A 323 -9.80 24.06 15.47
#